data_AF-A0A923YZJ6-F1
#
_entry.id   AF-A0A923YZJ6-F1
#
_cell.length_a   1.000
_cell.length_b   1.000
_cell.length_c   1.000
_cell.angle_alpha   90.00
_cell.angle_beta   90.00
_cell.angle_gamma   90.00
#
_symmetry.space_group_name_H-M   'P 1'
#
loop_
_entity.id
_entity.type
_entity.pdbx_description
1 polymer ?
#
loop_
_entity_poly.entity_id
_entity_poly.type
_entity_poly.pdbx_seq_one_letter_code
_entity_poly.pdbx_strand_id
1 'polypeptide(L)'
;MIDATHDPALTSWVDVPAGHDFPIQNLPFGIARFAGAHRAVTAIGDHVVDLTGLLTAGVIDADFATFVAGPTLNALLADAAARQRLR
;
A
#
# COMPACT_ATOMS: atom_id res chain seq x y z
N MET A 1 15.44 -13.09 7.08
CA MET A 1 15.04 -12.21 5.96
C MET A 1 13.95 -12.95 5.21
N ILE A 2 12.75 -12.38 5.13
CA ILE A 2 11.56 -13.02 4.53
C ILE A 2 11.61 -12.87 3.00
N ASP A 3 11.98 -11.69 2.51
CA ASP A 3 12.27 -11.37 1.12
C ASP A 3 13.08 -10.04 1.07
N ALA A 4 13.32 -9.51 -0.14
CA ALA A 4 14.07 -8.27 -0.35
C ALA A 4 13.37 -7.02 0.21
N THR A 5 12.04 -7.00 0.37
CA THR A 5 11.29 -5.82 0.84
C THR A 5 11.43 -5.61 2.35
N HIS A 6 11.90 -6.63 3.07
CA HIS A 6 12.17 -6.56 4.51
C HIS A 6 13.64 -6.25 4.83
N ASP A 7 14.44 -5.85 3.83
CA ASP A 7 15.82 -5.44 4.07
C ASP A 7 15.84 -4.16 4.94
N PRO A 8 16.46 -4.20 6.15
CA PRO A 8 16.55 -3.04 7.02
C PRO A 8 17.38 -1.90 6.43
N ALA A 9 18.17 -2.14 5.37
CA ALA A 9 18.92 -1.11 4.67
C ALA A 9 18.08 -0.32 3.64
N LEU A 10 16.86 -0.76 3.32
CA LEU A 10 15.98 -0.01 2.42
C LEU A 10 15.57 1.32 3.03
N THR A 11 15.63 2.37 2.20
CA THR A 11 15.25 3.73 2.55
C THR A 11 14.12 4.23 1.65
N SER A 12 13.25 5.07 2.21
CA SER A 12 12.22 5.78 1.44
C SER A 12 12.65 7.22 1.12
N TRP A 13 12.07 7.79 0.07
CA TRP A 13 12.12 9.24 -0.17
C TRP A 13 11.20 10.01 0.80
N VAL A 14 10.22 9.32 1.40
CA VAL A 14 9.44 9.84 2.53
C VAL A 14 10.31 9.78 3.77
N ASP A 15 10.43 10.89 4.47
CA ASP A 15 11.13 10.92 5.77
C ASP A 15 10.29 10.17 6.81
N VAL A 16 10.83 9.07 7.32
CA VAL A 16 10.17 8.22 8.32
C VAL A 16 11.08 8.15 9.55
N PRO A 17 10.61 8.60 10.73
CA PRO A 17 11.39 8.52 11.95
C PRO A 17 11.82 7.09 12.28
N ALA A 18 13.02 6.94 12.84
CA ALA A 18 13.48 5.65 13.32
C ALA A 18 12.54 5.11 14.41
N GLY A 19 12.12 3.85 14.26
CA GLY A 19 11.18 3.20 15.19
C GLY A 19 9.71 3.53 14.96
N HIS A 20 9.35 4.23 13.87
CA HIS A 20 7.96 4.42 13.48
C HIS A 20 7.28 3.08 13.15
N ASP A 21 5.97 2.97 13.39
CA ASP A 21 5.20 1.73 13.12
C ASP A 21 5.07 1.42 11.62
N PHE A 22 5.23 2.42 10.76
CA PHE A 22 5.06 2.33 9.31
C PHE A 22 6.36 2.69 8.55
N PRO A 23 7.46 1.94 8.73
CA PRO A 23 8.65 2.11 7.90
C PRO A 23 8.40 1.57 6.49
N ILE A 24 9.34 1.81 5.57
CA ILE A 24 9.25 1.33 4.19
C ILE A 24 9.14 -0.20 4.08
N GLN A 25 9.58 -0.93 5.10
CA GLN A 25 9.50 -2.39 5.17
C GLN A 25 8.10 -2.92 5.53
N ASN A 26 7.19 -2.10 6.07
CA ASN A 26 5.91 -2.58 6.62
C ASN A 26 4.71 -2.35 5.68
N LEU A 27 4.67 -1.20 4.98
CA LEU A 27 3.63 -0.78 4.00
C LEU A 27 2.26 -1.50 4.13
N PRO A 28 1.55 -1.36 5.26
CA PRO A 28 0.30 -2.08 5.49
C PRO A 28 -0.84 -1.51 4.64
N PHE A 29 -1.71 -2.38 4.14
CA PHE A 29 -2.91 -1.96 3.40
C PHE A 29 -4.03 -1.53 4.32
N GLY A 30 -4.74 -0.46 3.94
CA GLY A 30 -5.90 0.07 4.64
C GLY A 30 -6.96 0.65 3.71
N ILE A 31 -8.09 1.06 4.30
CA ILE A 31 -9.08 1.91 3.64
C ILE A 31 -9.12 3.24 4.37
N ALA A 32 -8.96 4.33 3.62
CA ALA A 32 -9.14 5.69 4.11
C ALA A 32 -10.32 6.36 3.41
N ARG A 33 -10.90 7.38 4.05
CA ARG A 33 -12.00 8.16 3.48
C ARG A 33 -11.54 9.56 3.12
N PHE A 34 -11.58 9.90 1.84
CA PHE A 34 -11.23 11.21 1.30
C PHE A 34 -12.42 11.82 0.56
N ALA A 35 -12.78 13.05 0.92
CA ALA A 35 -13.91 13.78 0.31
C ALA A 35 -15.21 12.93 0.21
N GLY A 36 -15.47 12.11 1.23
CA GLY A 36 -16.64 11.24 1.28
C GLY A 36 -16.51 9.87 0.61
N ALA A 37 -15.48 9.64 -0.20
CA ALA A 37 -15.22 8.37 -0.88
C ALA A 37 -14.18 7.50 -0.15
N HIS A 38 -14.39 6.18 -0.14
CA HIS A 38 -13.41 5.21 0.36
C HIS A 38 -12.33 4.97 -0.70
N ARG A 39 -11.08 4.87 -0.26
CA ARG A 39 -9.93 4.60 -1.12
C ARG A 39 -9.02 3.56 -0.48
N ALA A 40 -8.50 2.65 -1.30
CA ALA A 40 -7.45 1.75 -0.86
C ALA A 40 -6.15 2.53 -0.69
N VAL A 41 -5.49 2.32 0.44
CA VAL A 41 -4.26 3.04 0.79
C VAL A 41 -3.20 2.10 1.35
N THR A 42 -1.95 2.58 1.37
CA THR A 42 -0.89 2.02 2.22
C THR A 42 -0.25 3.13 3.07
N ALA A 43 0.15 2.81 4.30
CA ALA A 43 0.74 3.78 5.24
C ALA A 43 2.28 3.82 5.14
N ILE A 44 2.86 5.01 5.24
CA ILE A 44 4.31 5.23 5.33
C ILE A 44 4.61 6.49 6.15
N GLY A 45 5.30 6.32 7.28
CA GLY A 45 5.45 7.39 8.27
C GLY A 45 4.09 7.96 8.68
N ASP A 46 3.98 9.29 8.69
CA ASP A 46 2.75 10.04 8.96
C ASP A 46 1.85 10.22 7.71
N HIS A 47 2.17 9.53 6.61
CA HIS A 47 1.49 9.67 5.34
C HIS A 47 0.75 8.39 4.94
N VAL A 48 -0.22 8.57 4.04
CA VAL A 48 -0.87 7.47 3.33
C VAL A 48 -0.77 7.70 1.84
N VAL A 49 -0.50 6.62 1.10
CA VAL A 49 -0.42 6.61 -0.37
C VAL A 49 -1.74 6.09 -0.92
N ASP A 50 -2.37 6.85 -1.81
CA ASP A 50 -3.63 6.48 -2.48
C ASP A 50 -3.38 5.49 -3.63
N LEU A 51 -3.67 4.22 -3.40
CA LEU A 51 -3.47 3.14 -4.37
C LEU A 51 -4.44 3.25 -5.55
N THR A 52 -5.66 3.71 -5.31
CA THR A 52 -6.64 3.98 -6.38
C THR A 52 -6.15 5.12 -7.29
N GLY A 53 -5.53 6.13 -6.69
CA GLY A 53 -4.86 7.22 -7.40
C GLY A 53 -3.69 6.73 -8.25
N LEU A 54 -2.80 5.90 -7.68
CA LEU A 54 -1.65 5.32 -8.38
C LEU A 54 -2.08 4.43 -9.57
N LEU A 55 -3.14 3.65 -9.41
CA LEU A 55 -3.72 2.86 -10.50
C LEU A 55 -4.19 3.76 -11.64
N THR A 56 -4.93 4.83 -11.30
CA THR A 56 -5.46 5.77 -12.29
C THR A 56 -4.32 6.49 -13.03
N ALA A 57 -3.21 6.76 -12.34
CA ALA A 57 -2.01 7.35 -12.91
C ALA A 57 -1.14 6.36 -13.71
N GLY A 58 -1.47 5.07 -13.73
CA GLY A 58 -0.69 4.02 -14.42
C GLY A 58 0.64 3.69 -13.75
N VAL A 59 0.81 4.00 -12.46
CA VAL A 59 2.03 3.69 -11.69
C VAL A 59 2.03 2.24 -11.20
N ILE A 60 0.84 1.69 -10.95
CA ILE A 60 0.65 0.26 -10.63
C ILE A 60 -0.15 -0.42 -11.73
N ASP A 61 0.08 -1.72 -11.90
CA ASP A 61 -0.52 -2.52 -12.97
C ASP A 61 -2.05 -2.49 -12.95
N ALA A 62 -2.66 -2.47 -14.15
CA ALA A 62 -4.10 -2.38 -14.32
C ALA A 62 -4.86 -3.58 -13.71
N ASP A 63 -4.20 -4.72 -13.51
CA ASP A 63 -4.80 -5.90 -12.88
C ASP A 63 -5.06 -5.70 -11.38
N PHE A 64 -4.51 -4.65 -10.77
CA PHE A 64 -4.86 -4.24 -9.41
C PHE A 64 -6.22 -3.55 -9.29
N ALA A 65 -6.87 -3.22 -10.40
CA ALA A 65 -8.16 -2.55 -10.41
C ALA A 65 -9.19 -3.24 -9.52
N THR A 66 -9.28 -4.57 -9.58
CA THR A 66 -10.26 -5.31 -8.77
C THR A 66 -9.98 -5.27 -7.27
N PHE A 67 -8.74 -4.98 -6.87
CA PHE A 67 -8.29 -4.98 -5.48
C PHE A 67 -8.41 -3.60 -4.82
N VAL A 68 -8.44 -2.52 -5.62
CA VAL A 68 -8.47 -1.13 -5.12
C VAL A 68 -9.74 -0.35 -5.46
N ALA A 69 -10.69 -0.96 -6.18
CA ALA A 69 -11.93 -0.32 -6.61
C ALA A 69 -13.03 -0.23 -5.54
N GLY A 70 -12.94 -1.03 -4.48
CA GLY A 70 -13.99 -1.20 -3.47
C GLY A 70 -13.77 -0.42 -2.17
N PRO A 71 -14.82 -0.30 -1.33
CA PRO A 71 -14.71 0.30 0.01
C PRO A 71 -14.07 -0.64 1.04
N THR A 72 -13.63 -1.83 0.64
CA THR A 72 -13.02 -2.84 1.50
C THR A 72 -11.83 -3.50 0.82
N LEU A 73 -10.95 -4.11 1.60
CA LEU A 73 -9.79 -4.87 1.10
C LEU A 73 -10.10 -6.35 0.87
N ASN A 74 -11.37 -6.77 0.94
CA ASN A 74 -11.72 -8.20 0.94
C ASN A 74 -11.22 -8.93 -0.31
N ALA A 75 -11.35 -8.30 -1.48
CA ALA A 75 -10.85 -8.87 -2.74
C ALA A 75 -9.33 -9.06 -2.70
N LEU A 76 -8.60 -8.06 -2.17
CA LEU A 76 -7.15 -8.14 -2.02
C LEU A 76 -6.74 -9.24 -1.03
N LEU A 77 -7.40 -9.31 0.12
CA LEU A 77 -7.07 -10.28 1.17
C LEU A 77 -7.44 -11.72 0.78
N ALA A 78 -8.43 -11.90 -0.08
CA ALA A 78 -8.82 -13.21 -0.60
C ALA A 78 -7.77 -13.80 -1.57
N ASP A 79 -6.90 -12.98 -2.15
CA ASP A 79 -5.87 -13.40 -3.09
C ASP A 79 -4.46 -13.26 -2.47
N ALA A 80 -3.82 -14.39 -2.19
CA ALA A 80 -2.46 -14.40 -1.64
C ALA A 80 -1.40 -13.93 -2.65
N ALA A 81 -1.57 -14.22 -3.94
CA ALA A 81 -0.64 -13.81 -4.97
C ALA A 81 -0.72 -12.30 -5.23
N ALA A 82 -1.93 -11.74 -5.25
CA ALA A 82 -2.13 -10.30 -5.36
C ALA A 82 -1.43 -9.52 -4.22
N ARG A 83 -1.51 -10.02 -2.98
CA ARG A 83 -0.83 -9.41 -1.82
C ARG A 83 0.69 -9.40 -1.95
N GLN A 84 1.27 -10.44 -2.56
CA GLN A 84 2.72 -10.53 -2.74
C GLN A 84 3.21 -9.60 -3.86
N ARG A 85 2.40 -9.36 -4.89
CA ARG A 85 2.76 -8.54 -6.05
C ARG A 85 2.74 -7.02 -5.80
N LEU A 86 2.12 -6.55 -4.72
CA LEU A 86 2.12 -5.14 -4.29
C LEU A 86 3.27 -4.77 -3.35
N ARG A 87 4.15 -5.72 -3.03
CA ARG A 87 5.32 -5.53 -2.19
C ARG A 87 6.55 -5.35 -3.07
#